data_AF-A0A4J2AJS8-F1
#
_entry.id   AF-A0A4J2AJS8-F1
#
_cell.length_a   1.000
_cell.length_b   1.000
_cell.length_c   1.000
_cell.angle_alpha   90.00
_cell.angle_beta   90.00
_cell.angle_gamma   90.00
#
_symmetry.space_group_name_H-M   'P 1'
#
loop_
_entity.id
_entity.type
_entity.pdbx_description
1 polymer ?
#
loop_
_entity_poly.entity_id
_entity_poly.type
_entity_poly.pdbx_seq_one_letter_code
_entity_poly.pdbx_strand_id
1 'polypeptide(L)'
;MKKLYRIHFIAIAVIDLLLFAFFITRLETSFEWLLLSGLIFFLAQGLLLFLLVVRLKHQFAEIYPQINKKIRFYYLGVLTIDFLFFVLLAFISSQRFSSLMSIITACHSTFYYMTADYLRENYPDFYDKHISLWECL
;
A
#
# COMPACT_ATOMS: atom_id res chain seq x y z
N MET A 1 7.74 -1.37 15.40
CA MET A 1 7.26 -1.53 13.99
C MET A 1 5.91 -0.88 13.71
N LYS A 2 4.98 -0.93 14.66
CA LYS A 2 3.60 -0.42 14.55
C LYS A 2 3.47 0.94 13.87
N LYS A 3 4.29 1.90 14.28
CA LYS A 3 4.26 3.28 13.75
C LYS A 3 4.63 3.36 12.27
N LEU A 4 5.66 2.63 11.87
CA LEU A 4 6.14 2.59 10.48
C LEU A 4 5.09 1.97 9.55
N TYR A 5 4.50 0.84 9.97
CA TYR A 5 3.39 0.20 9.28
C TYR A 5 2.16 1.10 9.16
N ARG A 6 1.80 1.81 10.24
CA ARG A 6 0.66 2.73 10.25
C ARG A 6 0.88 3.94 9.34
N ILE A 7 2.07 4.55 9.34
CA ILE A 7 2.40 5.66 8.43
C ILE A 7 2.28 5.20 6.98
N HIS A 8 2.80 4.01 6.69
CA HIS A 8 2.73 3.45 5.36
C HIS A 8 1.29 3.17 4.92
N PHE A 9 0.48 2.56 5.77
CA PHE A 9 -0.93 2.32 5.49
C PHE A 9 -1.72 3.62 5.28
N ILE A 10 -1.45 4.65 6.09
CA ILE A 10 -2.05 5.98 5.89
C ILE A 10 -1.62 6.56 4.53
N ALA A 11 -0.36 6.43 4.15
CA ALA A 11 0.11 6.90 2.85
C ALA A 11 -0.61 6.19 1.71
N ILE A 12 -0.76 4.86 1.78
CA ILE A 12 -1.56 4.08 0.81
C ILE A 12 -3.00 4.61 0.74
N ALA A 13 -3.67 4.75 1.89
CA ALA A 13 -5.06 5.22 1.93
C ALA A 13 -5.23 6.64 1.38
N VAL A 14 -4.26 7.54 1.63
CA VAL A 14 -4.25 8.90 1.08
C VAL A 14 -4.04 8.86 -0.44
N ILE A 15 -3.15 8.00 -0.92
CA ILE A 15 -2.89 7.82 -2.35
C ILE A 15 -4.14 7.25 -3.05
N ASP A 16 -4.77 6.21 -2.49
CA ASP A 16 -6.06 5.64 -2.97
C ASP A 16 -7.14 6.72 -3.05
N LEU A 17 -7.27 7.55 -2.01
CA LEU A 17 -8.25 8.65 -1.96
C LEU A 17 -7.97 9.75 -2.98
N LEU A 18 -6.70 10.14 -3.17
CA LEU A 18 -6.30 11.10 -4.19
C LEU A 18 -6.63 10.60 -5.58
N LEU A 19 -6.36 9.32 -5.84
CA LEU A 19 -6.71 8.67 -7.09
C LEU A 19 -8.23 8.69 -7.29
N PHE A 20 -9.00 8.33 -6.26
CA PHE A 20 -10.46 8.39 -6.28
C PHE A 20 -11.00 9.79 -6.61
N ALA A 21 -10.48 10.81 -5.95
CA ALA A 21 -10.86 12.21 -6.20
C ALA A 21 -10.50 12.64 -7.63
N PHE A 22 -9.33 12.26 -8.14
CA PHE A 22 -8.91 12.54 -9.51
C PHE A 22 -9.90 11.96 -10.53
N PHE A 23 -10.35 10.73 -10.34
CA PHE A 23 -11.27 10.07 -11.26
C PHE A 23 -12.71 10.56 -11.18
N ILE A 24 -13.20 10.96 -9.99
CA ILE A 24 -14.53 11.58 -9.85
C ILE A 24 -14.56 12.95 -10.52
N THR A 25 -13.54 13.77 -10.29
CA THR A 25 -13.54 15.16 -10.78
C THR A 25 -13.33 15.28 -12.28
N ARG A 26 -12.81 14.23 -12.93
CA ARG A 26 -12.57 14.21 -14.38
C ARG A 26 -13.27 13.04 -15.07
N LEU A 27 -14.60 13.02 -15.00
CA LEU A 27 -15.41 12.03 -15.70
C LEU A 27 -15.17 12.01 -17.24
N GLU A 28 -14.64 13.12 -17.79
CA GLU A 28 -14.33 13.32 -19.22
C GLU A 28 -12.83 13.19 -19.57
N THR A 29 -11.97 12.70 -18.65
CA THR A 29 -10.55 12.52 -18.99
C THR A 29 -10.38 11.54 -20.15
N SER A 30 -9.50 11.84 -21.11
CA SER A 30 -9.20 10.89 -22.18
C SER A 30 -8.59 9.60 -21.61
N PHE A 31 -8.84 8.48 -22.30
CA PHE A 31 -8.35 7.16 -21.90
C PHE A 31 -6.82 7.13 -21.70
N GLU A 32 -6.06 7.87 -22.50
CA GLU A 32 -4.60 7.97 -22.37
C GLU A 32 -4.17 8.63 -21.05
N TRP A 33 -4.83 9.72 -20.65
CA TRP A 33 -4.55 10.39 -19.38
C TRP A 33 -4.91 9.53 -18.17
N LEU A 34 -5.98 8.73 -18.29
CA LEU A 34 -6.41 7.77 -17.28
C LEU A 34 -5.40 6.63 -17.10
N LEU A 35 -4.85 6.10 -18.18
CA LEU A 35 -3.78 5.09 -18.11
C LEU A 35 -2.48 5.69 -17.57
N LEU A 36 -2.11 6.90 -17.99
CA LEU A 36 -0.91 7.57 -17.52
C LEU A 36 -0.98 7.83 -16.01
N SER A 37 -2.10 8.34 -15.50
CA SER A 37 -2.28 8.59 -14.06
C SER A 37 -2.29 7.28 -13.26
N GLY A 38 -2.94 6.23 -13.77
CA GLY A 38 -2.91 4.89 -13.18
C GLY A 38 -1.49 4.30 -13.11
N LEU A 39 -0.68 4.51 -14.14
CA LEU A 39 0.71 4.04 -14.16
C LEU A 39 1.58 4.79 -13.14
N ILE A 40 1.44 6.12 -13.07
CA ILE A 40 2.15 6.95 -12.09
C ILE A 40 1.79 6.50 -10.67
N PHE A 41 0.51 6.24 -10.42
CA PHE A 41 0.03 5.73 -9.14
C PHE A 41 0.68 4.38 -8.79
N PHE A 42 0.65 3.42 -9.71
CA PHE A 42 1.28 2.11 -9.51
C PHE A 42 2.77 2.22 -9.18
N LEU A 43 3.49 3.09 -9.89
CA LEU A 43 4.92 3.34 -9.64
C LEU A 43 5.17 4.01 -8.29
N ALA A 44 4.36 5.01 -7.92
CA ALA A 44 4.48 5.71 -6.64
C ALA A 44 4.25 4.75 -5.46
N GLN A 45 3.25 3.88 -5.58
CA GLN A 45 2.93 2.85 -4.60
C GLN A 45 4.04 1.79 -4.49
N GLY A 46 4.57 1.32 -5.62
CA GLY A 46 5.74 0.42 -5.65
C GLY A 46 6.97 1.03 -4.97
N LEU A 47 7.24 2.32 -5.22
CA LEU A 47 8.33 3.05 -4.56
C LEU A 47 8.10 3.18 -3.05
N LEU A 48 6.87 3.49 -2.64
CA LEU A 48 6.49 3.57 -1.22
C LEU A 48 6.79 2.23 -0.51
N LEU A 49 6.37 1.10 -1.11
CA LEU A 49 6.58 -0.24 -0.57
C LEU A 49 8.07 -0.57 -0.47
N PHE A 50 8.85 -0.21 -1.49
CA PHE A 50 10.30 -0.39 -1.48
C PHE A 50 10.97 0.38 -0.34
N LEU A 51 10.59 1.64 -0.12
CA LEU A 51 11.11 2.45 0.99
C LEU A 51 10.79 1.82 2.35
N LEU A 52 9.58 1.28 2.52
CA LEU A 52 9.18 0.58 3.75
C LEU A 52 10.06 -0.66 4.00
N VAL A 53 10.30 -1.48 2.96
CA VAL A 53 11.17 -2.66 3.05
C VAL A 53 12.56 -2.27 3.54
N VAL A 54 13.16 -1.24 2.95
CA VAL A 54 14.50 -0.76 3.30
C VAL A 54 14.53 -0.29 4.75
N ARG A 55 13.53 0.48 5.19
CA ARG A 55 13.43 0.98 6.57
C ARG A 55 13.26 -0.16 7.58
N LEU A 56 12.41 -1.14 7.29
CA LEU A 56 12.23 -2.31 8.16
C LEU A 56 13.51 -3.12 8.27
N LYS A 57 14.20 -3.36 7.15
CA LYS A 57 15.46 -4.09 7.13
C LYS A 57 16.53 -3.39 7.96
N HIS A 58 16.59 -2.06 7.91
CA HIS A 58 17.56 -1.27 8.66
C HIS A 58 17.23 -1.21 10.17
N GLN A 59 15.99 -0.86 10.53
CA GLN A 59 15.59 -0.66 11.93
C GLN A 59 15.38 -1.95 12.72
N PHE A 60 15.08 -3.05 12.03
CA PHE A 60 14.75 -4.34 12.63
C PHE A 60 15.65 -5.46 12.10
N ALA A 61 16.92 -5.16 11.79
CA ALA A 61 17.87 -6.09 11.18
C ALA A 61 17.98 -7.45 11.91
N GLU A 62 17.85 -7.44 13.23
CA GLU A 62 17.91 -8.63 14.09
C GLU A 62 16.78 -9.63 13.81
N ILE A 63 15.53 -9.16 13.71
CA ILE A 63 14.37 -10.03 13.48
C ILE A 63 13.98 -10.13 12.01
N TYR A 64 14.48 -9.22 11.16
CA TYR A 64 14.08 -9.10 9.76
C TYR A 64 14.18 -10.43 9.01
N PRO A 65 15.24 -11.26 9.16
CA PRO A 65 15.33 -12.56 8.48
C PRO A 65 14.15 -13.50 8.81
N GLN A 66 13.63 -13.45 10.05
CA GLN A 66 12.54 -14.30 10.51
C GLN A 66 11.20 -13.83 9.96
N ILE A 67 10.97 -12.52 9.94
CA ILE A 67 9.71 -11.92 9.43
C ILE A 67 9.70 -11.72 7.92
N ASN A 68 10.85 -11.77 7.24
CA ASN A 68 11.03 -11.44 5.81
C ASN A 68 9.99 -12.11 4.90
N LYS A 69 9.65 -13.38 5.13
CA LYS A 69 8.66 -14.10 4.31
C LYS A 69 7.26 -13.49 4.41
N LYS A 70 6.82 -13.13 5.61
CA LYS A 70 5.50 -12.52 5.86
C LYS A 70 5.45 -11.09 5.34
N ILE A 71 6.54 -10.36 5.57
CA ILE A 71 6.76 -9.01 5.09
C ILE A 71 6.72 -8.97 3.55
N ARG A 72 7.41 -9.90 2.86
CA ARG A 72 7.33 -10.07 1.39
C ARG A 72 5.93 -10.43 0.90
N PHE A 73 5.22 -11.29 1.61
CA PHE A 73 3.85 -11.66 1.25
C PHE A 73 2.91 -10.45 1.30
N TYR A 74 3.04 -9.61 2.33
CA TYR A 74 2.31 -8.34 2.43
C TYR A 74 2.55 -7.45 1.21
N TYR A 75 3.82 -7.19 0.85
CA TYR A 75 4.16 -6.32 -0.28
C TYR A 75 3.70 -6.87 -1.61
N LEU A 76 3.96 -8.16 -1.83
CA LEU A 76 3.56 -8.81 -3.08
C LEU A 76 2.03 -8.80 -3.20
N GLY A 77 1.32 -8.98 -2.08
CA GLY A 77 -0.13 -8.86 -2.02
C GLY A 77 -0.62 -7.47 -2.46
N VAL A 78 -0.15 -6.41 -1.81
CA VAL A 78 -0.50 -5.02 -2.17
C VAL A 78 -0.18 -4.73 -3.65
N LEU A 79 1.06 -5.01 -4.08
CA LEU A 79 1.49 -4.76 -5.45
C LEU A 79 0.68 -5.55 -6.49
N THR A 80 0.25 -6.78 -6.16
CA THR A 80 -0.59 -7.59 -7.06
C THR A 80 -1.99 -7.00 -7.18
N ILE A 81 -2.56 -6.50 -6.08
CA ILE A 81 -3.86 -5.83 -6.10
C ILE A 81 -3.78 -4.53 -6.90
N ASP A 82 -2.74 -3.72 -6.71
CA ASP A 82 -2.51 -2.50 -7.50
C ASP A 82 -2.33 -2.80 -8.98
N PHE A 83 -1.56 -3.84 -9.32
CA PHE A 83 -1.38 -4.27 -10.70
C PHE A 83 -2.69 -4.73 -11.32
N LEU A 84 -3.47 -5.54 -10.61
CA LEU A 84 -4.79 -5.99 -11.07
C LEU A 84 -5.73 -4.80 -11.30
N PHE A 85 -5.73 -3.84 -10.37
CA PHE A 85 -6.50 -2.61 -10.51
C PHE A 85 -6.08 -1.81 -11.75
N PHE A 86 -4.77 -1.65 -11.99
CA PHE A 86 -4.26 -0.97 -13.18
C PHE A 86 -4.67 -1.68 -14.48
N VAL A 87 -4.61 -3.01 -14.52
CA VAL A 87 -5.10 -3.79 -15.66
C VAL A 87 -6.60 -3.58 -15.86
N LEU A 88 -7.40 -3.66 -14.80
CA LEU A 88 -8.84 -3.46 -14.86
C LEU A 88 -9.22 -2.04 -15.29
N LEU A 89 -8.42 -1.04 -14.92
CA LEU A 89 -8.58 0.35 -15.34
C LEU A 89 -8.54 0.51 -16.87
N ALA A 90 -7.78 -0.34 -17.58
CA ALA A 90 -7.72 -0.34 -19.04
C ALA A 90 -9.00 -0.87 -19.71
N PHE A 91 -9.86 -1.59 -18.98
CA PHE A 91 -11.06 -2.25 -19.53
C PHE A 91 -12.39 -1.70 -18.99
N ILE A 92 -12.36 -0.85 -17.96
CA ILE A 92 -13.55 -0.43 -17.21
C ILE A 92 -14.04 0.96 -17.67
N SER A 93 -15.37 1.14 -17.77
CA SER A 93 -15.97 2.46 -17.93
C SER A 93 -15.95 3.24 -16.60
N SER A 94 -15.87 4.57 -16.68
CA SER A 94 -15.77 5.48 -15.53
C SER A 94 -16.83 5.25 -14.43
N GLN A 95 -18.02 4.74 -14.79
CA GLN A 95 -19.11 4.46 -13.84
C GLN A 95 -18.82 3.33 -12.82
N ARG A 96 -17.98 2.35 -13.14
CA ARG A 96 -17.66 1.23 -12.22
C ARG A 96 -16.43 1.50 -11.35
N PHE A 97 -15.80 2.65 -11.52
CA PHE A 97 -14.57 3.02 -10.84
C PHE A 97 -14.75 3.12 -9.31
N SER A 98 -15.88 3.69 -8.85
CA SER A 98 -16.10 3.89 -7.42
C SER A 98 -16.26 2.59 -6.63
N SER A 99 -16.95 1.59 -7.18
CA SER A 99 -17.06 0.27 -6.55
C SER A 99 -15.73 -0.46 -6.53
N LEU A 100 -14.94 -0.31 -7.60
CA LEU A 100 -13.63 -0.95 -7.71
C LEU A 100 -12.67 -0.40 -6.66
N MET A 101 -12.63 0.93 -6.49
CA MET A 101 -11.77 1.57 -5.51
C MET A 101 -12.04 1.06 -4.08
N SER A 102 -13.31 0.96 -3.68
CA SER A 102 -13.68 0.44 -2.36
C SER A 102 -13.19 -0.99 -2.14
N ILE A 103 -13.21 -1.83 -3.18
CA ILE A 103 -12.68 -3.20 -3.11
C ILE A 103 -11.15 -3.18 -2.94
N ILE A 104 -10.44 -2.34 -3.70
CA ILE A 104 -8.98 -2.21 -3.59
C ILE A 104 -8.56 -1.78 -2.18
N THR A 105 -9.18 -0.71 -1.66
CA THR A 105 -8.87 -0.22 -0.30
C THR A 105 -9.21 -1.27 0.77
N ALA A 106 -10.27 -2.05 0.59
CA ALA A 106 -10.59 -3.16 1.49
C ALA A 106 -9.53 -4.29 1.43
N CYS A 107 -9.04 -4.63 0.24
CA CYS A 107 -7.94 -5.58 0.06
C CYS A 107 -6.65 -5.07 0.74
N HIS A 108 -6.26 -3.81 0.52
CA HIS A 108 -5.10 -3.19 1.17
C HIS A 108 -5.21 -3.24 2.70
N SER A 109 -6.39 -2.88 3.21
CA SER A 109 -6.68 -2.94 4.65
C SER A 109 -6.55 -4.37 5.19
N THR A 110 -7.07 -5.36 4.46
CA THR A 110 -6.99 -6.77 4.85
C THR A 110 -5.55 -7.24 4.96
N PHE A 111 -4.72 -6.99 3.94
CA PHE A 111 -3.29 -7.33 3.97
C PHE A 111 -2.55 -6.62 5.12
N TYR A 112 -2.88 -5.36 5.36
CA TYR A 112 -2.30 -4.59 6.46
C TYR A 112 -2.65 -5.22 7.82
N TYR A 113 -3.93 -5.44 8.12
CA TYR A 113 -4.37 -5.97 9.42
C TYR A 113 -3.85 -7.38 9.65
N MET A 114 -3.91 -8.26 8.64
CA MET A 114 -3.37 -9.62 8.75
C MET A 114 -1.88 -9.63 9.11
N THR A 115 -1.11 -8.71 8.51
CA THR A 115 0.34 -8.62 8.77
C THR A 115 0.62 -7.98 10.12
N ALA A 116 -0.11 -6.92 10.46
CA ALA A 116 0.03 -6.22 11.74
C ALA A 116 -0.34 -7.11 12.92
N ASP A 117 -1.44 -7.88 12.82
CA ASP A 117 -1.87 -8.82 13.86
C ASP A 117 -0.84 -9.94 14.02
N TYR A 118 -0.35 -10.52 12.93
CA TYR A 118 0.71 -11.53 12.98
C TYR A 118 1.98 -11.00 13.68
N LEU A 119 2.44 -9.79 13.33
CA LEU A 119 3.62 -9.19 13.94
C LEU A 119 3.41 -8.85 15.41
N ARG A 120 2.21 -8.38 15.79
CA ARG A 120 1.85 -8.07 17.17
C ARG A 120 1.84 -9.32 18.04
N GLU A 121 1.31 -10.43 17.54
CA GLU A 121 1.17 -11.68 18.29
C GLU A 121 2.50 -12.43 18.44
N ASN A 122 3.33 -12.46 17.38
CA ASN A 122 4.56 -13.26 17.36
C ASN A 122 5.80 -12.48 17.80
N TYR A 123 5.78 -11.13 17.70
CA TYR A 123 6.94 -10.27 17.98
C TYR A 123 6.54 -9.00 18.76
N PRO A 124 5.85 -9.10 19.92
CA PRO A 124 5.28 -7.96 20.62
C PRO A 124 6.32 -6.90 21.01
N ASP A 125 7.47 -7.32 21.54
CA ASP A 125 8.55 -6.43 21.99
C ASP A 125 9.08 -5.53 20.86
N PHE A 126 9.21 -6.09 19.65
CA PHE A 126 9.66 -5.34 18.48
C PHE A 126 8.52 -4.58 17.80
N TYR A 127 7.28 -5.08 17.92
CA TYR A 127 6.10 -4.45 17.33
C TYR A 127 5.82 -3.10 18.00
N ASP A 128 5.81 -3.07 19.33
CA ASP A 128 5.57 -1.89 20.14
C ASP A 128 6.81 -1.05 20.42
N LYS A 129 7.99 -1.49 19.96
CA LYS A 129 9.23 -0.68 19.97
C LYS A 129 8.95 0.72 19.43
N HIS A 130 9.16 1.71 20.30
CA HIS A 130 9.01 3.11 19.95
C HIS A 130 10.11 3.53 18.98
N ILE A 131 9.71 4.15 17.88
CA ILE A 131 10.61 4.73 16.88
C ILE A 131 10.18 6.19 16.70
N SER A 132 11.16 7.09 16.67
CA SER A 132 10.87 8.50 16.42
C SER A 132 10.33 8.69 14.99
N LEU A 133 9.54 9.75 14.78
CA LEU A 133 9.03 10.05 13.43
C LEU A 133 10.18 10.37 12.45
N TRP A 134 11.25 10.97 12.96
CA TRP A 134 12.46 11.30 12.20
C TRP A 134 13.24 10.08 11.76
N GLU A 135 13.33 9.03 12.58
CA GLU A 135 13.92 7.76 12.14
C GLU A 135 13.01 7.03 11.14
N CYS A 136 11.70 7.34 11.15
CA CYS A 136 10.72 6.79 10.22
C CYS A 136 10.61 7.52 8.88
N LEU A 137 11.10 8.76 8.76
CA LEU A 137 11.06 9.62 7.55
C LEU A 137 12.41 9.57 6.82
#